data_AF-A0A9Q5BWF9-F1
#
_entry.id   AF-A0A9Q5BWF9-F1
#
_cell.length_a   1.000
_cell.length_b   1.000
_cell.length_c   1.000
_cell.angle_alpha   90.00
_cell.angle_beta   90.00
_cell.angle_gamma   90.00
#
_symmetry.space_group_name_H-M   'P 1'
#
loop_
_entity.id
_entity.type
_entity.pdbx_description
1 polymer ?
#
loop_
_entity_poly.entity_id
_entity_poly.type
_entity_poly.pdbx_seq_one_letter_code
_entity_poly.pdbx_strand_id
1 'polypeptide(L)'
;MANIFADGEELLNKKDFDKKVNIANSIGNDLDYKSLVASANWSDIFGVNTGTDWSTRLNLLRIAQTNQSKFFFGNNSTAIFFGSGDTKGGLEVGYTDHVATIIGGNNPNIVWSESVAWKSDIAKLEQEIADLKKQNGGGTATS
;
A
#
# COMPACT_ATOMS: atom_id res chain seq x y z
N MET A 1 -5.08 -17.43 33.36
CA MET A 1 -4.34 -16.88 32.20
C MET A 1 -3.64 -18.07 31.57
N ALA A 2 -3.89 -18.39 30.29
CA ALA A 2 -3.28 -19.56 29.65
C ALA A 2 -1.90 -19.18 29.10
N ASN A 3 -0.88 -20.01 29.35
CA ASN A 3 0.45 -19.81 28.79
C ASN A 3 0.52 -20.45 27.39
N ILE A 4 1.25 -19.82 26.48
CA ILE A 4 1.50 -20.36 25.14
C ILE A 4 2.85 -21.05 25.17
N PHE A 5 2.88 -22.31 24.75
CA PHE A 5 4.07 -23.14 24.71
C PHE A 5 4.35 -23.55 23.26
N ALA A 6 5.61 -23.53 22.87
CA ALA A 6 6.12 -24.30 21.73
C ALA A 6 7.28 -25.13 22.24
N ASP A 7 7.29 -26.42 21.88
CA ASP A 7 8.33 -27.37 22.27
C ASP A 7 8.64 -27.44 23.78
N GLY A 8 7.62 -27.17 24.61
CA GLY A 8 7.73 -27.24 26.07
C GLY A 8 8.34 -26.00 26.74
N GLU A 9 8.78 -25.00 25.97
CA GLU A 9 9.22 -23.72 26.52
C GLU A 9 8.07 -22.72 26.61
N GLU A 10 7.98 -22.02 27.74
CA GLU A 10 7.03 -20.92 27.93
C GLU A 10 7.49 -19.73 27.08
N LEU A 11 6.81 -19.50 25.96
CA LEU A 11 7.16 -18.40 25.06
C LEU A 11 6.70 -17.06 25.63
N LEU A 12 5.40 -16.97 25.93
CA LEU A 12 4.72 -15.81 26.52
C LEU A 12 3.39 -16.27 27.14
N ASN A 13 2.92 -15.60 28.19
CA ASN A 13 1.53 -15.76 28.61
C ASN A 13 0.59 -15.16 27.54
N LYS A 14 -0.63 -15.70 27.41
CA LYS A 14 -1.59 -15.26 26.38
C LYS A 14 -1.84 -13.75 26.39
N LYS A 15 -1.88 -13.13 27.58
CA LYS A 15 -2.12 -11.68 27.69
C LYS A 15 -0.97 -10.87 27.08
N ASP A 16 0.26 -11.30 27.28
CA ASP A 16 1.45 -10.63 26.74
C ASP A 16 1.71 -10.98 25.28
N PHE A 17 1.33 -12.19 24.83
CA PHE A 17 1.24 -12.51 23.42
C PHE A 17 0.20 -11.62 22.72
N ASP A 18 -1.04 -11.58 23.23
CA ASP A 18 -2.14 -10.80 22.67
C ASP A 18 -1.81 -9.30 22.61
N LYS A 19 -1.01 -8.75 23.53
CA LYS A 19 -0.49 -7.36 23.45
C LYS A 19 0.55 -7.13 22.35
N LYS A 20 1.31 -8.16 21.97
CA LYS A 20 2.33 -8.07 20.92
C LYS A 20 1.73 -8.28 19.53
N VAL A 21 0.71 -9.15 19.41
CA VAL A 21 0.01 -9.37 18.13
C VAL A 21 -1.13 -8.37 17.91
N ASN A 22 -1.81 -7.93 18.96
CA ASN A 22 -2.81 -6.86 18.91
C ASN A 22 -2.21 -5.63 19.58
N ILE A 23 -1.68 -4.73 18.76
CA ILE A 23 -1.15 -3.47 19.24
C ILE A 23 -2.37 -2.61 19.58
N ALA A 24 -2.65 -2.45 20.89
CA ALA A 24 -3.84 -1.74 21.39
C ALA A 24 -3.88 -0.25 21.01
N ASN A 25 -2.73 0.29 20.63
CA ASN A 25 -2.59 1.60 20.02
C ASN A 25 -2.36 1.38 18.52
N SER A 26 -3.01 2.20 17.68
CA SER A 26 -2.76 2.22 16.25
C SER A 26 -1.25 2.21 15.99
N ILE A 27 -0.77 1.25 15.20
CA ILE A 27 0.62 1.22 14.69
C ILE A 27 0.84 2.41 13.73
N GLY A 28 -0.25 3.00 13.23
CA GLY A 28 -0.21 4.30 12.60
C GLY A 28 -0.22 5.38 13.66
N ASN A 29 0.81 6.24 13.64
CA ASN A 29 0.56 7.63 13.96
C ASN A 29 -0.68 8.04 13.13
N ASP A 30 -1.67 8.68 13.75
CA ASP A 30 -2.54 9.57 12.99
C ASP A 30 -1.59 10.64 12.45
N LEU A 31 -1.01 10.38 11.29
CA LEU A 31 -0.24 11.36 10.55
C LEU A 31 -1.27 12.32 9.99
N ASP A 32 -1.72 13.20 10.87
CA ASP A 32 -2.67 14.25 10.56
C ASP A 32 -1.96 15.22 9.60
N TYR A 33 -2.23 14.96 8.32
CA TYR A 33 -2.60 15.96 7.33
C TYR A 33 -1.51 16.85 6.69
N LYS A 34 -0.29 17.00 7.22
CA LYS A 34 0.64 18.05 6.70
C LYS A 34 1.93 17.63 6.00
N SER A 35 2.41 16.39 6.08
CA SER A 35 3.77 16.05 5.60
C SER A 35 3.88 15.12 4.39
N LEU A 36 2.83 14.38 4.01
CA LEU A 36 2.92 13.47 2.83
C LEU A 36 2.61 14.18 1.50
N VAL A 37 2.07 15.39 1.55
CA VAL A 37 1.42 16.08 0.43
C VAL A 37 2.41 16.57 -0.64
N ALA A 38 3.72 16.41 -0.45
CA ALA A 38 4.72 16.90 -1.41
C ALA A 38 6.02 16.08 -1.51
N SER A 39 6.23 15.08 -0.66
CA SER A 39 7.51 14.40 -0.58
C SER A 39 7.41 12.94 -0.99
N ALA A 40 8.07 12.63 -2.10
CA ALA A 40 8.38 11.27 -2.50
C ALA A 40 9.51 10.68 -1.63
N ASN A 41 9.52 10.93 -0.31
CA ASN A 41 10.64 10.55 0.53
C ASN A 41 10.23 9.57 1.64
N TRP A 42 11.17 8.71 2.01
CA TRP A 42 10.95 7.70 3.03
C TRP A 42 10.97 8.28 4.45
N SER A 43 11.65 9.41 4.64
CA SER A 43 11.75 10.05 5.96
C SER A 43 10.41 10.59 6.45
N ASP A 44 9.55 11.09 5.56
CA ASP A 44 8.25 11.62 5.93
C ASP A 44 7.22 10.50 6.17
N ILE A 45 7.39 9.35 5.49
CA ILE A 45 6.61 8.13 5.73
C ILE A 45 7.02 7.46 7.04
N PHE A 46 8.32 7.40 7.32
CA PHE A 46 8.86 6.74 8.51
C PHE A 46 8.98 7.64 9.74
N GLY A 47 8.83 8.96 9.56
CA GLY A 47 8.98 9.97 10.62
C GLY A 47 10.40 10.10 11.16
N VAL A 48 11.41 9.58 10.44
CA VAL A 48 12.81 9.51 10.86
C VAL A 48 13.73 9.70 9.66
N ASN A 49 14.96 10.18 9.89
CA ASN A 49 15.94 10.26 8.81
C ASN A 49 16.37 8.86 8.35
N THR A 50 15.98 8.46 7.14
CA THR A 50 16.33 7.14 6.58
C THR A 50 17.68 7.09 5.87
N GLY A 51 18.42 8.21 5.91
CA GLY A 51 19.71 8.48 5.26
C GLY A 51 20.77 7.40 5.43
N THR A 52 20.88 6.95 6.67
CA THR A 52 21.93 6.09 7.20
C THR A 52 21.38 5.08 8.22
N ASP A 53 20.05 5.06 8.39
CA ASP A 53 19.37 4.20 9.35
C ASP A 53 19.03 2.85 8.71
N TRP A 54 19.68 1.80 9.20
CA TRP A 54 19.49 0.41 8.79
C TRP A 54 18.41 -0.31 9.61
N SER A 55 17.74 0.38 10.53
CA SER A 55 16.66 -0.19 11.32
C SER A 55 15.48 -0.57 10.44
N THR A 56 14.90 -1.74 10.71
CA THR A 56 13.64 -2.17 10.09
C THR A 56 12.48 -1.35 10.62
N ARG A 57 11.62 -0.92 9.71
CA ARG A 57 10.44 -0.11 9.99
C ARG A 57 9.20 -0.77 9.39
N LEU A 58 8.08 -0.57 10.06
CA LEU A 58 6.74 -0.88 9.60
C LEU A 58 5.84 0.30 10.00
N ASN A 59 5.13 0.88 9.05
CA ASN A 59 4.16 1.94 9.30
C ASN A 59 2.85 1.66 8.58
N LEU A 60 1.74 2.04 9.23
CA LEU A 60 0.41 2.03 8.64
C LEU A 60 -0.08 3.47 8.56
N LEU A 61 -0.59 3.87 7.40
CA LEU A 61 -1.00 5.24 7.13
C LEU A 61 -2.38 5.26 6.48
N ARG A 62 -3.24 6.15 6.97
CA ARG A 62 -4.42 6.58 6.21
C ARG A 62 -4.00 7.74 5.31
N ILE A 63 -4.33 7.68 4.02
CA ILE A 63 -4.01 8.72 3.05
C ILE A 63 -5.32 9.39 2.62
N ALA A 64 -5.45 10.67 2.94
CA ALA A 64 -6.64 11.45 2.61
C ALA A 64 -6.81 11.61 1.09
N GLN A 65 -8.06 11.84 0.65
CA GLN A 65 -8.38 12.03 -0.77
C GLN A 65 -7.55 13.09 -1.48
N THR A 66 -7.21 14.17 -0.78
CA THR A 66 -6.46 15.32 -1.30
C THR A 66 -4.95 15.08 -1.44
N ASN A 67 -4.44 13.94 -0.95
CA ASN A 67 -3.00 13.68 -0.85
C ASN A 67 -2.50 12.79 -1.98
N GLN A 68 -3.02 12.98 -3.20
CA GLN A 68 -2.52 12.30 -4.38
C GLN A 68 -1.16 12.86 -4.77
N SER A 69 -0.26 11.99 -5.23
CA SER A 69 1.05 12.36 -5.75
C SER A 69 1.39 11.50 -6.96
N LYS A 70 2.61 11.64 -7.50
CA LYS A 70 3.11 10.72 -8.53
C LYS A 70 3.14 9.25 -8.05
N PHE A 71 3.31 9.02 -6.75
CA PHE A 71 3.51 7.70 -6.17
C PHE A 71 2.33 7.20 -5.33
N PHE A 72 1.44 8.10 -4.91
CA PHE A 72 0.26 7.81 -4.10
C PHE A 72 -0.99 8.19 -4.87
N PHE A 73 -1.97 7.30 -4.96
CA PHE A 73 -3.22 7.66 -5.64
C PHE A 73 -4.19 8.40 -4.71
N GLY A 74 -4.02 8.32 -3.40
CA GLY A 74 -4.86 9.00 -2.41
C GLY A 74 -6.27 8.40 -2.33
N ASN A 75 -7.31 9.22 -2.45
CA ASN A 75 -8.70 8.73 -2.47
C ASN A 75 -9.19 8.01 -1.19
N ASN A 76 -8.91 8.59 -0.01
CA ASN A 76 -9.28 7.99 1.29
C ASN A 76 -8.73 6.56 1.47
N SER A 77 -7.54 6.30 0.94
CA SER A 77 -6.90 5.00 0.99
C SER A 77 -6.23 4.71 2.32
N THR A 78 -5.81 3.46 2.48
CA THR A 78 -4.88 3.04 3.53
C THR A 78 -3.65 2.43 2.90
N ALA A 79 -2.51 2.60 3.54
CA ALA A 79 -1.25 2.02 3.08
C ALA A 79 -0.46 1.40 4.23
N ILE A 80 0.33 0.39 3.89
CA ILE A 80 1.36 -0.18 4.73
C ILE A 80 2.71 0.08 4.07
N PHE A 81 3.68 0.54 4.85
CA PHE A 81 5.05 0.79 4.42
C PHE A 81 6.02 0.01 5.28
N PHE A 82 7.04 -0.55 4.66
CA PHE A 82 8.01 -1.39 5.34
C PHE A 82 9.38 -1.30 4.68
N GLY A 83 10.41 -1.70 5.43
CA GLY A 83 11.77 -1.84 4.93
C GLY A 83 12.83 -1.30 5.87
N SER A 84 14.06 -1.24 5.39
CA SER A 84 15.24 -0.74 6.10
C SER A 84 16.29 -0.26 5.08
N GLY A 85 17.27 0.54 5.51
CA GLY A 85 18.49 0.81 4.75
C GLY A 85 18.23 1.06 3.25
N ASP A 86 18.70 0.15 2.41
CA ASP A 86 18.63 0.29 0.95
C ASP A 86 17.29 -0.06 0.29
N THR A 87 16.34 -0.67 1.00
CA THR A 87 15.11 -1.19 0.38
C THR A 87 13.91 -0.91 1.24
N LYS A 88 13.00 -0.12 0.66
CA LYS A 88 11.73 0.26 1.27
C LYS A 88 10.63 0.10 0.25
N GLY A 89 9.47 -0.28 0.73
CA GLY A 89 8.31 -0.51 -0.10
C GLY A 89 7.02 -0.17 0.61
N GLY A 90 5.96 -0.13 -0.17
CA GLY A 90 4.62 0.06 0.36
C GLY A 90 3.55 -0.55 -0.53
N LEU A 91 2.39 -0.78 0.07
CA LEU A 91 1.17 -1.15 -0.60
C LEU A 91 0.08 -0.20 -0.13
N GLU A 92 -0.56 0.49 -1.07
CA GLU A 92 -1.71 1.38 -0.86
C GLU A 92 -2.97 0.75 -1.46
N VAL A 93 -4.11 0.83 -0.79
CA VAL A 93 -5.41 0.28 -1.23
C VAL A 93 -6.52 1.31 -1.05
N GLY A 94 -7.31 1.50 -2.11
CA GLY A 94 -8.35 2.53 -2.17
C GLY A 94 -9.58 2.16 -1.36
N TYR A 95 -10.26 3.17 -0.81
CA TYR A 95 -11.53 2.95 -0.10
C TYR A 95 -12.71 2.79 -1.05
N THR A 96 -12.88 3.72 -2.00
CA THR A 96 -14.07 3.75 -2.87
C THR A 96 -13.90 2.97 -4.16
N ASP A 97 -12.71 3.01 -4.74
CA ASP A 97 -12.42 2.40 -6.03
C ASP A 97 -11.58 1.14 -5.84
N HIS A 98 -11.79 0.14 -6.69
CA HIS A 98 -10.94 -1.05 -6.75
C HIS A 98 -9.58 -0.67 -7.33
N VAL A 99 -8.74 -0.05 -6.52
CA VAL A 99 -7.38 0.37 -6.88
C VAL A 99 -6.42 -0.03 -5.77
N ALA A 100 -5.27 -0.55 -6.17
CA ALA A 100 -4.15 -0.76 -5.26
C ALA A 100 -2.85 -0.43 -5.98
N THR A 101 -1.86 0.08 -5.25
CA THR A 101 -0.56 0.49 -5.80
C THR A 101 0.56 -0.09 -4.95
N ILE A 102 1.53 -0.70 -5.61
CA ILE A 102 2.79 -1.12 -5.01
C ILE A 102 3.82 -0.02 -5.24
N ILE A 103 4.58 0.29 -4.20
CA ILE A 103 5.53 1.40 -4.17
C ILE A 103 6.88 0.85 -3.76
N GLY A 104 7.96 1.35 -4.37
CA GLY A 104 9.30 0.91 -4.05
C GLY A 104 10.38 1.96 -4.31
N GLY A 105 11.49 1.82 -3.59
CA GLY A 105 12.63 2.71 -3.74
C GLY A 105 13.68 2.55 -2.66
N ASN A 106 14.69 3.41 -2.75
CA ASN A 106 15.79 3.50 -1.79
C ASN A 106 15.90 4.95 -1.28
N ASN A 107 16.42 5.12 -0.07
CA ASN A 107 16.75 6.38 0.54
C ASN A 107 17.44 7.39 -0.42
N PRO A 108 17.01 8.67 -0.42
CA PRO A 108 15.89 9.22 0.36
C PRO A 108 14.51 9.01 -0.26
N ASN A 109 14.42 8.52 -1.50
CA ASN A 109 13.22 8.70 -2.32
C ASN A 109 12.50 7.40 -2.71
N ILE A 110 11.20 7.53 -2.91
CA ILE A 110 10.44 6.59 -3.72
C ILE A 110 10.96 6.70 -5.15
N VAL A 111 11.24 5.55 -5.77
CA VAL A 111 11.79 5.49 -7.13
C VAL A 111 10.70 5.13 -8.13
N TRP A 112 9.82 4.21 -7.75
CA TRP A 112 8.78 3.71 -8.61
C TRP A 112 7.50 3.39 -7.84
N SER A 113 6.40 3.37 -8.58
CA SER A 113 5.10 2.88 -8.13
C SER A 113 4.36 2.27 -9.31
N GLU A 114 3.61 1.20 -9.07
CA GLU A 114 2.82 0.53 -10.10
C GLU A 114 1.46 0.11 -9.54
N SER A 115 0.39 0.40 -10.29
CA SER A 115 -0.96 0.03 -9.91
C SER A 115 -1.27 -1.40 -10.31
N VAL A 116 -1.91 -2.14 -9.41
CA VAL A 116 -2.34 -3.52 -9.63
C VAL A 116 -3.59 -3.52 -10.49
N ALA A 117 -3.56 -4.27 -11.60
CA ALA A 117 -4.73 -4.55 -12.42
C ALA A 117 -5.57 -5.66 -11.79
N TRP A 118 -6.88 -5.46 -11.75
CA TRP A 118 -7.84 -6.43 -11.25
C TRP A 118 -8.46 -7.25 -12.38
N LYS A 119 -9.07 -8.39 -12.03
CA LYS A 119 -9.82 -9.22 -12.98
C LYS A 119 -10.93 -8.43 -13.69
N SER A 120 -11.57 -7.48 -12.98
CA SER A 120 -12.59 -6.61 -13.56
C SER A 120 -12.03 -5.71 -14.66
N ASP A 121 -10.79 -5.26 -14.54
CA ASP A 121 -10.14 -4.41 -15.54
C ASP A 121 -9.89 -5.21 -16.82
N ILE A 122 -9.43 -6.46 -16.67
CA ILE A 122 -9.24 -7.39 -17.80
C ILE A 122 -10.58 -7.69 -18.47
N ALA A 123 -11.62 -8.03 -17.70
CA ALA A 123 -12.94 -8.34 -18.24
C ALA A 123 -13.54 -7.14 -19.01
N LYS A 124 -13.34 -5.92 -18.50
CA LYS A 124 -13.75 -4.69 -19.18
C LYS A 124 -13.01 -4.52 -20.51
N LEU A 125 -11.69 -4.73 -20.53
CA LEU A 125 -10.89 -4.66 -21.76
C LEU A 125 -11.31 -5.70 -22.80
N GLU A 126 -11.58 -6.94 -22.37
CA GLU A 126 -12.08 -8.00 -23.25
C GLU A 126 -13.43 -7.64 -23.88
N GLN A 127 -14.33 -7.05 -23.10
CA GLN A 127 -15.63 -6.57 -23.57
C GLN A 127 -15.48 -5.44 -24.59
N GLU A 128 -14.64 -4.44 -24.30
CA GLU A 128 -14.36 -3.32 -25.22
C GLU A 128 -13.78 -3.82 -26.56
N ILE A 129 -12.85 -4.78 -26.52
CA ILE A 129 -12.29 -5.41 -27.71
C ILE A 129 -13.37 -6.15 -28.51
N ALA A 130 -14.27 -6.89 -27.83
CA ALA A 130 -15.35 -7.60 -28.50
C ALA A 130 -16.32 -6.64 -29.21
N ASP A 131 -16.64 -5.51 -28.58
CA ASP A 131 -17.54 -4.52 -29.14
C ASP A 131 -16.91 -3.77 -30.32
N LEU A 132 -15.62 -3.40 -30.24
CA LEU A 132 -14.87 -2.85 -31.37
C LEU A 132 -14.80 -3.81 -32.56
N LYS A 133 -14.61 -5.11 -32.31
CA LYS A 133 -14.63 -6.13 -33.38
C LYS A 133 -15.99 -6.22 -34.06
N LYS A 134 -17.10 -6.11 -33.32
CA LYS A 134 -18.45 -6.07 -33.91
C LYS A 134 -18.66 -4.82 -34.75
N GLN A 135 -18.20 -3.66 -34.29
CA GLN A 135 -18.29 -2.40 -35.04
C GLN A 135 -17.50 -2.46 -36.35
N ASN A 136 -16.27 -2.98 -36.33
CA ASN A 136 -15.44 -3.13 -37.54
C ASN A 136 -15.93 -4.25 -38.47
N GLY A 137 -16.46 -5.34 -37.92
CA GLY A 137 -17.03 -6.46 -38.68
C GLY A 137 -18.40 -6.19 -39.29
N GLY A 138 -19.13 -5.17 -38.80
CA GLY A 138 -20.41 -4.70 -39.36
C GLY A 138 -20.28 -3.65 -40.47
N GLY A 139 -19.06 -3.22 -40.81
CA GLY A 139 -18.80 -2.13 -41.75
C GLY A 139 -18.70 -2.51 -43.24
N THR A 140 -18.78 -3.79 -43.60
CA THR A 140 -18.70 -4.25 -45.00
C THR A 140 -20.00 -4.90 -45.46
N ALA A 141 -21.08 -4.12 -45.55
CA ALA A 141 -22.25 -4.50 -46.34
C ALA A 141 -23.10 -3.28 -46.73
N THR A 142 -22.61 -2.45 -47.64
CA THR A 142 -23.36 -1.60 -48.60
C THR A 142 -22.29 -0.91 -49.44
N SER A 143 -22.24 -0.95 -50.77
CA SER A 143 -23.21 -1.19 -51.83
C SER A 143 -22.49 -1.73 -53.07
#